data_AF-A0AAV0XY93-F1
#
_entry.id   AF-A0AAV0XY93-F1
#
_cell.length_a   1.000
_cell.length_b   1.000
_cell.length_c   1.000
_cell.angle_alpha   90.00
_cell.angle_beta   90.00
_cell.angle_gamma   90.00
#
_symmetry.space_group_name_H-M   'P 1'
#
loop_
_entity.id
_entity.type
_entity.pdbx_description
1 polymer ?
#
loop_
_entity_poly.entity_id
_entity_poly.type
_entity_poly.pdbx_seq_one_letter_code
_entity_poly.pdbx_strand_id
1 'polypeptide(L)'
;MSAHTRRALSLNDKLDILRKYDQLPKMGQRDAAVRLNISQSVLGRILKNREDIECEALQNESQSRKRKRCGKDDTVERVLKEWFVKVRNKDARVSGPLLRQKAEELAEKMGKVDFKATEG
;
A
#
# COMPACT_ATOMS: atom_id res chain seq x y z
N MET A 1 -27.58 -10.13 16.76
CA MET A 1 -26.45 -10.49 15.88
C MET A 1 -26.21 -9.34 14.91
N SER A 2 -25.28 -8.43 15.22
CA SER A 2 -25.01 -7.27 14.36
C SER A 2 -24.35 -7.73 13.06
N ALA A 3 -24.95 -7.42 11.91
CA ALA A 3 -24.37 -7.70 10.60
C ALA A 3 -23.02 -6.96 10.51
N HIS A 4 -21.92 -7.71 10.61
CA HIS A 4 -20.59 -7.14 10.46
C HIS A 4 -20.37 -6.78 8.99
N THR A 5 -20.75 -5.57 8.62
CA THR A 5 -20.42 -5.01 7.31
C THR A 5 -18.91 -4.99 7.16
N ARG A 6 -18.40 -5.56 6.06
CA ARG A 6 -16.96 -5.59 5.76
C ARG A 6 -16.40 -4.18 5.69
N ARG A 7 -15.72 -3.73 6.76
CA ARG A 7 -15.00 -2.45 6.80
C ARG A 7 -13.60 -2.63 6.23
N ALA A 8 -13.26 -1.87 5.21
CA ALA A 8 -11.90 -1.80 4.71
C ALA A 8 -11.05 -0.89 5.62
N LEU A 9 -10.01 -1.45 6.23
CA LEU A 9 -9.07 -0.73 7.09
C LEU A 9 -8.04 0.02 6.24
N SER A 10 -7.83 1.29 6.57
CA SER A 10 -6.73 2.09 6.02
C SER A 10 -5.38 1.62 6.53
N LEU A 11 -4.28 2.06 5.89
CA LEU A 11 -2.94 1.83 6.39
C LEU A 11 -2.78 2.40 7.81
N ASN A 12 -3.31 3.60 8.05
CA ASN A 12 -3.32 4.21 9.37
C ASN A 12 -4.08 3.38 10.41
N ASP A 13 -5.27 2.87 10.08
CA ASP A 13 -6.03 2.00 10.98
C ASP A 13 -5.22 0.75 11.37
N LYS A 14 -4.52 0.15 10.41
CA LYS A 14 -3.70 -1.04 10.67
C LYS A 14 -2.51 -0.73 11.57
N LEU A 15 -1.83 0.40 11.35
CA LEU A 15 -0.72 0.86 12.19
C LEU A 15 -1.18 1.18 13.60
N ASP A 16 -2.33 1.83 13.76
CA ASP A 16 -2.93 2.10 15.07
C ASP A 16 -3.28 0.79 15.81
N ILE A 17 -3.84 -0.20 15.10
CA ILE A 17 -4.10 -1.53 15.66
C ILE A 17 -2.79 -2.21 16.11
N LEU A 18 -1.72 -2.15 15.31
CA LEU A 18 -0.42 -2.70 15.69
C LEU A 18 0.15 -2.03 16.94
N ARG A 19 0.13 -0.69 16.99
CA ARG A 19 0.59 0.09 18.15
C ARG A 19 -0.20 -0.26 19.42
N LYS A 20 -1.52 -0.32 19.32
CA LYS A 20 -2.39 -0.69 20.44
C LYS A 20 -2.16 -2.14 20.87
N TYR A 21 -1.95 -3.04 19.91
CA TYR A 21 -1.64 -4.44 20.20
C TYR A 21 -0.32 -4.58 20.98
N ASP A 22 0.72 -3.82 20.62
CA ASP A 22 2.02 -3.85 21.30
C ASP A 22 1.96 -3.30 22.73
N GLN A 23 1.00 -2.41 23.01
CA GLN A 23 0.76 -1.86 24.34
C GLN A 23 -0.04 -2.81 25.25
N LEU A 24 -0.67 -3.86 24.68
CA LEU A 24 -1.40 -4.83 25.48
C LEU A 24 -0.44 -5.77 26.21
N PRO A 25 -0.78 -6.21 27.44
CA PRO A 25 -0.01 -7.26 28.09
C PRO A 25 -0.09 -8.55 27.27
N LYS A 26 0.93 -9.42 27.40
CA LYS A 26 0.95 -10.71 26.71
C LYS A 26 -0.32 -11.50 27.04
N MET A 27 -1.14 -11.74 26.02
CA MET A 27 -2.41 -12.44 26.15
C MET A 27 -2.74 -13.19 24.86
N GLY A 28 -3.77 -14.05 24.93
CA GLY A 28 -4.26 -14.75 23.75
C GLY A 28 -4.78 -13.79 22.68
N GLN A 29 -4.58 -14.14 21.41
CA GLN A 29 -5.00 -13.31 20.28
C GLN A 29 -6.51 -13.02 20.27
N ARG A 30 -7.33 -13.97 20.76
CA ARG A 30 -8.78 -13.80 20.88
C ARG A 30 -9.12 -12.67 21.86
N ASP A 31 -8.47 -12.64 23.02
CA ASP A 31 -8.72 -11.63 24.05
C ASP A 31 -8.21 -10.26 23.61
N ALA A 32 -7.04 -10.23 22.94
CA ALA A 32 -6.52 -9.01 22.32
C ALA A 32 -7.48 -8.45 21.26
N ALA A 33 -8.06 -9.32 20.41
CA ALA A 33 -9.01 -8.90 19.39
C ALA A 33 -10.28 -8.27 20.00
N VAL A 34 -10.80 -8.85 21.09
CA VAL A 34 -11.95 -8.29 21.83
C VAL A 34 -11.61 -6.91 22.40
N ARG A 35 -10.43 -6.75 23.03
CA ARG A 35 -9.99 -5.45 23.57
C ARG A 35 -9.79 -4.39 22.49
N LEU A 36 -9.34 -4.79 21.31
CA LEU A 36 -9.15 -3.93 20.14
C LEU A 36 -10.44 -3.70 19.34
N ASN A 37 -11.57 -4.29 19.77
CA ASN A 37 -12.86 -4.25 19.10
C ASN A 37 -12.80 -4.64 17.61
N ILE A 38 -12.07 -5.72 17.31
CA ILE A 38 -11.94 -6.29 15.97
C ILE A 38 -12.12 -7.81 16.01
N SER A 39 -12.48 -8.41 14.88
CA SER A 39 -12.52 -9.87 14.79
C SER A 39 -11.12 -10.46 14.88
N GLN A 40 -10.98 -11.63 15.52
CA GLN A 40 -9.70 -12.35 15.64
C GLN A 40 -9.06 -12.66 14.28
N SER A 41 -9.86 -12.95 13.25
CA SER A 41 -9.36 -13.16 11.88
C SER A 41 -8.73 -11.92 11.24
N VAL A 42 -9.26 -10.72 11.53
CA VAL A 42 -8.68 -9.44 11.09
C VAL A 42 -7.37 -9.17 11.81
N LEU A 43 -7.33 -9.36 13.13
CA LEU A 43 -6.10 -9.21 13.90
C LEU A 43 -5.01 -10.16 13.39
N GLY A 44 -5.34 -11.43 13.15
CA GLY A 44 -4.39 -12.40 12.60
C GLY A 44 -3.86 -12.02 11.23
N ARG A 45 -4.70 -11.47 10.34
CA ARG A 45 -4.24 -10.98 9.04
C ARG A 45 -3.31 -9.77 9.17
N ILE A 46 -3.60 -8.85 10.08
CA ILE A 46 -2.76 -7.66 10.32
C ILE A 46 -1.40 -8.09 10.87
N LEU A 47 -1.37 -8.97 11.87
CA LEU A 47 -0.13 -9.46 12.46
C LEU A 47 0.73 -10.25 11.46
N LYS A 48 0.09 -11.08 10.61
CA LYS A 48 0.80 -11.82 9.55
C LYS A 48 1.48 -10.90 8.55
N ASN A 49 0.88 -9.76 8.22
CA ASN A 49 1.38 -8.80 7.24
C ASN A 49 2.03 -7.57 7.89
N ARG A 50 2.53 -7.71 9.13
CA ARG A 50 3.03 -6.59 9.93
C ARG A 50 4.19 -5.87 9.25
N GLU A 51 5.19 -6.61 8.80
CA GLU A 51 6.38 -6.06 8.15
C GLU A 51 6.02 -5.26 6.90
N ASP A 52 5.11 -5.78 6.08
CA ASP A 52 4.62 -5.08 4.88
C ASP A 52 3.93 -3.76 5.24
N ILE A 53 3.08 -3.77 6.28
CA ILE A 53 2.35 -2.59 6.75
C ILE A 53 3.31 -1.51 7.27
N GLU A 54 4.33 -1.91 8.03
CA GLU A 54 5.35 -1.00 8.56
C GLU A 54 6.25 -0.46 7.44
N CYS A 55 6.68 -1.31 6.49
CA CYS A 55 7.42 -0.88 5.31
C CYS A 55 6.63 0.11 4.44
N GLU A 56 5.34 -0.15 4.21
CA GLU A 56 4.45 0.76 3.47
C GLU A 56 4.36 2.13 4.15
N ALA A 57 4.32 2.16 5.48
CA ALA A 57 4.28 3.41 6.24
C ALA A 57 5.56 4.26 6.06
N LEU A 58 6.71 3.60 5.96
CA LEU A 58 8.01 4.27 5.75
C LEU A 58 8.18 4.81 4.33
N GLN A 59 7.56 4.17 3.33
CA GLN A 59 7.63 4.60 1.93
C GLN A 59 6.80 5.85 1.61
N ASN A 60 6.29 6.56 2.64
CA ASN A 60 5.46 7.76 2.51
C ASN A 60 4.21 7.54 1.64
N GLU A 61 3.71 6.30 1.63
CA GLU A 61 2.44 5.97 1.00
C GLU A 61 1.29 6.66 1.73
N SER A 62 0.23 7.02 0.99
CA SER A 62 -0.92 7.70 1.58
C SER A 62 -1.50 6.88 2.74
N GLN A 63 -1.39 7.39 3.96
CA GLN A 63 -1.83 6.66 5.16
C GLN A 63 -3.35 6.40 5.18
N SER A 64 -4.12 7.19 4.43
CA SER A 64 -5.56 6.99 4.21
C SER A 64 -5.89 5.85 3.24
N ARG A 65 -4.90 5.29 2.53
CA ARG A 65 -5.06 4.23 1.53
C ARG A 65 -5.59 2.96 2.19
N LYS A 66 -6.68 2.40 1.65
CA LYS A 66 -7.30 1.16 2.15
C LYS A 66 -6.83 -0.11 1.45
N ARG A 67 -6.29 0.02 0.24
CA ARG A 67 -5.80 -1.13 -0.57
C ARG A 67 -4.53 -0.75 -1.31
N LYS A 68 -3.53 -1.61 -1.25
CA LYS A 68 -2.41 -1.61 -2.18
C LYS A 68 -2.88 -2.20 -3.51
N ARG A 69 -2.77 -1.41 -4.56
CA ARG A 69 -2.85 -1.82 -5.95
C ARG A 69 -1.42 -1.74 -6.46
N CYS A 70 -0.99 -2.81 -7.10
CA CYS A 70 0.24 -2.82 -7.88
C CYS A 70 -0.18 -2.84 -9.34
N GLY A 71 0.54 -2.10 -10.18
CA GLY A 71 0.42 -2.19 -11.63
C GLY A 71 0.89 -3.54 -12.14
N LYS A 72 0.95 -3.66 -13.47
CA LYS A 72 1.44 -4.87 -14.16
C LYS A 72 2.88 -5.21 -13.76
N ASP A 73 3.66 -4.20 -13.39
CA ASP A 73 5.05 -4.36 -13.00
C ASP A 73 5.46 -3.34 -11.94
N ASP A 74 5.69 -3.82 -10.71
CA ASP A 74 6.02 -2.99 -9.54
C ASP A 74 7.35 -2.26 -9.69
N THR A 75 8.33 -2.87 -10.38
CA THR A 75 9.64 -2.25 -10.60
C THR A 75 9.54 -1.08 -11.57
N VAL A 76 8.80 -1.24 -12.67
CA VAL A 76 8.56 -0.15 -13.64
C VAL A 76 7.75 0.96 -12.97
N GLU A 77 6.69 0.63 -12.23
CA GLU A 77 5.86 1.61 -11.52
C GLU A 77 6.67 2.41 -10.49
N ARG A 78 7.55 1.77 -9.72
CA ARG A 78 8.41 2.44 -8.73
C ARG A 78 9.34 3.46 -9.40
N VAL A 79 10.06 3.07 -10.45
CA VAL A 79 10.98 3.97 -11.14
C VAL A 79 10.24 5.09 -11.87
N LEU A 80 9.07 4.79 -12.44
CA LEU A 80 8.20 5.80 -13.05
C LEU A 80 7.72 6.83 -12.01
N LYS A 81 7.32 6.37 -10.81
CA LYS A 81 6.91 7.24 -9.69
C LYS A 81 8.06 8.17 -9.26
N GLU A 82 9.26 7.64 -9.12
CA GLU A 82 10.45 8.44 -8.80
C GLU A 82 10.74 9.51 -9.86
N TRP A 83 10.67 9.14 -11.14
CA TRP A 83 10.82 10.09 -12.24
C TRP A 83 9.72 11.16 -12.20
N PHE A 84 8.47 10.76 -12.00
CA PHE A 84 7.33 11.68 -11.95
C PHE A 84 7.48 12.70 -10.81
N VAL A 85 7.85 12.26 -9.61
CA VAL A 85 8.11 13.16 -8.47
C VAL A 85 9.24 14.15 -8.80
N LYS A 86 10.35 13.69 -9.39
CA LYS A 86 11.45 14.57 -9.80
C LYS A 86 11.02 15.62 -10.83
N VAL A 87 10.16 15.25 -11.78
CA VAL A 87 9.65 16.18 -12.82
C VAL A 87 8.63 17.17 -12.23
N ARG A 88 7.72 16.69 -11.37
CA ARG A 88 6.74 17.56 -10.69
C ARG A 88 7.39 18.56 -9.74
N ASN A 89 8.49 18.19 -9.08
CA ASN A 89 9.28 19.11 -8.25
C ASN A 89 9.92 20.26 -9.05
N LYS A 90 10.05 20.12 -10.37
CA LYS A 90 10.49 21.18 -11.31
C LYS A 90 9.32 21.97 -11.91
N ASP A 91 8.13 21.85 -11.30
CA ASP A 91 6.86 22.44 -11.71
C ASP A 91 6.40 22.12 -13.15
N ALA A 92 6.94 21.05 -13.74
CA ALA A 92 6.52 20.61 -15.05
C ALA A 92 5.17 19.87 -14.96
N ARG A 93 4.28 20.16 -15.92
CA ARG A 93 3.04 19.40 -16.11
C ARG A 93 3.35 18.14 -16.90
N VAL A 94 2.95 16.99 -16.36
CA VAL A 94 3.08 15.68 -17.03
C VAL A 94 1.69 15.24 -17.46
N SER A 95 1.50 15.04 -18.77
CA SER A 95 0.25 14.51 -19.32
C SER A 95 0.22 12.98 -19.22
N GLY A 96 -0.99 12.40 -19.27
CA GLY A 96 -1.16 10.94 -19.30
C GLY A 96 -0.40 10.24 -20.43
N PRO A 97 -0.46 10.72 -21.70
CA PRO A 97 0.33 10.14 -22.79
C PRO A 97 1.85 10.19 -22.56
N LEU A 98 2.35 11.29 -21.98
CA LEU A 98 3.77 11.42 -21.66
C LEU A 98 4.18 10.43 -20.56
N LEU A 99 3.32 10.24 -19.55
CA LEU A 99 3.54 9.26 -18.49
C LEU A 99 3.57 7.83 -19.06
N ARG A 100 2.69 7.51 -20.02
CA ARG A 100 2.64 6.21 -20.71
C ARG A 100 3.93 5.95 -21.49
N GLN A 101 4.32 6.89 -22.34
CA GLN A 101 5.56 6.81 -23.11
C GLN A 101 6.76 6.60 -22.19
N LYS A 102 6.81 7.33 -21.06
CA LYS A 102 7.89 7.18 -20.09
C LYS A 102 7.91 5.80 -19.44
N ALA A 103 6.74 5.22 -19.16
CA ALA A 103 6.64 3.88 -18.59
C ALA A 103 7.22 2.82 -19.54
N GLU A 104 6.90 2.92 -20.83
CA GLU A 104 7.41 2.03 -21.87
C GLU A 104 8.92 2.19 -22.07
N GLU A 105 9.42 3.43 -22.18
CA GLU A 105 10.86 3.72 -22.25
C GLU A 105 11.65 3.15 -21.05
N LEU A 106 11.08 3.25 -19.84
CA LEU A 106 11.70 2.71 -18.64
C LEU A 106 11.68 1.19 -18.62
N ALA A 107 10.59 0.58 -19.10
CA ALA A 107 10.47 -0.87 -19.18
C ALA A 107 11.46 -1.48 -20.19
N GLU A 108 11.60 -0.87 -21.37
CA GLU A 108 12.60 -1.27 -22.37
C GLU A 108 14.02 -1.22 -21.81
N LYS A 109 14.37 -0.15 -21.09
CA LYS A 109 15.69 -0.01 -20.42
C LYS A 109 15.94 -1.06 -19.35
N MET A 110 14.90 -1.65 -18.80
CA MET A 110 14.98 -2.75 -17.83
C MET A 110 14.91 -4.14 -18.48
N GLY A 111 14.90 -4.22 -19.82
CA GLY A 111 14.78 -5.47 -20.57
C GLY A 111 13.36 -6.04 -20.63
N LYS A 112 12.35 -5.25 -20.26
CA LYS A 112 10.93 -5.66 -20.24
C LYS A 112 10.24 -5.27 -21.54
N VAL A 113 10.71 -5.85 -22.65
CA VAL A 113 10.26 -5.50 -24.01
C VAL A 113 8.78 -5.78 -24.28
N ASP A 114 8.16 -6.71 -23.55
CA ASP A 114 6.74 -7.02 -23.67
C ASP A 114 5.84 -6.11 -22.83
N PHE A 115 6.41 -5.18 -22.07
CA PHE A 115 5.64 -4.27 -21.24
C PHE A 115 4.88 -3.27 -22.12
N LYS A 116 3.55 -3.27 -21.99
CA LYS A 116 2.66 -2.29 -22.61
C LYS A 116 1.86 -1.53 -21.57
N ALA A 117 2.04 -0.22 -21.55
CA ALA A 117 1.33 0.65 -20.63
C ALA A 117 -0.12 0.87 -21.11
N THR A 118 -1.07 0.77 -20.18
CA THR A 118 -2.51 0.90 -20.47
C THR A 118 -3.00 2.32 -20.16
N GLU A 119 -4.18 2.68 -20.65
CA GLU A 119 -4.76 4.03 -20.48
C GLU A 119 -5.24 4.34 -19.05
N GLY A 120 -5.17 3.37 -18.13
CA GLY A 120 -5.45 3.55 -16.71
C GLY A 120 -6.87 3.16 -16.34
#